data_AF-A0A0U4CHN0-F1
#
_entry.id   AF-A0A0U4CHN0-F1
#
_cell.length_a   1.000
_cell.length_b   1.000
_cell.length_c   1.000
_cell.angle_alpha   90.00
_cell.angle_beta   90.00
_cell.angle_gamma   90.00
#
_symmetry.space_group_name_H-M   'P 1'
#
loop_
_entity.id
_entity.type
_entity.pdbx_description
1 polymer ?
#
loop_
_entity_poly.entity_id
_entity_poly.type
_entity_poly.pdbx_seq_one_letter_code
_entity_poly.pdbx_strand_id
1 'polypeptide(L)'
;NRTRAEISPTMSSTGPESTTARSRRSRHNPQSSPHDSSGTPKRSVKKGALPRCSPNLLEIKKKGKMKKLSQAAEEYLITGLQELDLDSEAKTPAGTGLVFDDQLNEFHCLWDDSFPEGPERLHAIKEQLIQEGLLDRCVSFHARFAEKEELMLVHSLEYIDLMEST
;
A
#
# COMPACT_ATOMS: atom_id res chain seq x y z
N ASN A 1 56.73 3.84 51.83
CA ASN A 1 57.03 2.44 51.47
C ASN A 1 55.90 1.92 50.59
N ARG A 2 55.97 2.13 49.25
CA ARG A 2 56.39 1.11 48.24
C ARG A 2 55.59 -0.19 48.44
N THR A 3 54.68 -0.60 47.55
CA THR A 3 54.91 -1.09 46.16
C THR A 3 53.55 -1.19 45.43
N ARG A 4 53.27 -0.53 44.29
CA ARG A 4 53.45 -0.95 42.88
C ARG A 4 53.44 -2.47 42.60
N ALA A 5 52.43 -2.94 41.87
CA ALA A 5 52.56 -3.95 40.82
C ALA A 5 51.32 -3.95 39.90
N GLU A 6 51.50 -3.42 38.69
CA GLU A 6 50.70 -3.79 37.52
C GLU A 6 51.31 -5.03 36.88
N ILE A 7 50.47 -5.94 36.37
CA ILE A 7 50.85 -6.84 35.26
C ILE A 7 49.58 -7.29 34.50
N SER A 8 49.43 -6.85 33.26
CA SER A 8 48.59 -7.49 32.24
C SER A 8 49.25 -8.78 31.74
N PRO A 9 48.48 -9.67 31.10
CA PRO A 9 48.98 -10.23 29.84
C PRO A 9 47.94 -10.22 28.71
N THR A 10 48.37 -9.67 27.58
CA THR A 10 47.83 -9.90 26.24
C THR A 10 48.02 -11.35 25.83
N MET A 11 47.01 -11.97 25.24
CA MET A 11 47.20 -13.13 24.36
C MET A 11 46.30 -13.00 23.12
N SER A 12 46.95 -12.82 21.98
CA SER A 12 46.39 -12.98 20.64
C SER A 12 46.23 -14.46 20.32
N SER A 13 45.12 -14.84 19.68
CA SER A 13 44.99 -16.13 18.98
C SER A 13 44.14 -15.96 17.73
N THR A 14 44.78 -16.18 16.59
CA THR A 14 44.30 -16.12 15.22
C THR A 14 43.76 -17.47 14.72
N GLY A 15 42.63 -17.41 14.00
CA GLY A 15 42.27 -18.29 12.86
C GLY A 15 41.19 -19.37 13.12
N PRO A 16 40.59 -19.98 12.07
CA PRO A 16 40.42 -19.54 10.67
C PRO A 16 38.94 -19.59 10.18
N GLU A 17 38.73 -19.04 8.99
CA GLU A 17 37.48 -18.97 8.22
C GLU A 17 36.85 -20.33 7.88
N SER A 18 35.53 -20.36 7.71
CA SER A 18 34.82 -21.42 6.98
C SER A 18 33.74 -20.82 6.09
N THR A 19 34.13 -20.64 4.83
CA THR A 19 33.27 -20.39 3.67
C THR A 19 32.39 -21.61 3.39
N THR A 20 31.08 -21.43 3.33
CA THR A 20 30.21 -22.25 2.45
C THR A 20 29.14 -21.38 1.79
N ALA A 21 29.39 -21.05 0.53
CA ALA A 21 28.40 -20.53 -0.40
C ALA A 21 27.43 -21.65 -0.81
N ARG A 22 26.11 -21.40 -0.74
CA ARG A 22 25.11 -22.23 -1.43
C ARG A 22 24.03 -21.38 -2.10
N SER A 23 24.22 -21.29 -3.42
CA SER A 23 23.24 -21.37 -4.50
C SER A 23 21.94 -20.54 -4.41
N ARG A 24 21.97 -19.45 -5.17
CA ARG A 24 20.82 -18.82 -5.84
C ARG A 24 19.91 -19.86 -6.51
N ARG A 25 18.59 -19.70 -6.39
CA ARG A 25 17.63 -20.16 -7.40
C ARG A 25 16.71 -18.99 -7.75
N SER A 26 16.74 -18.65 -9.03
CA SER A 26 16.09 -17.52 -9.66
C SER A 26 15.30 -18.05 -10.86
N ARG A 27 14.11 -17.48 -11.06
CA ARG A 27 13.20 -17.58 -12.23
C ARG A 27 12.37 -18.88 -12.24
N HIS A 28 11.09 -18.86 -12.64
CA HIS A 28 10.61 -18.49 -13.97
C HIS A 28 9.21 -17.85 -14.00
N ASN A 29 9.08 -16.80 -14.83
CA ASN A 29 7.87 -16.19 -15.38
C ASN A 29 7.74 -16.66 -16.85
N PRO A 30 6.61 -17.21 -17.32
CA PRO A 30 6.43 -17.52 -18.74
C PRO A 30 5.55 -16.48 -19.43
N GLN A 31 6.17 -15.59 -20.21
CA GLN A 31 5.49 -14.80 -21.24
C GLN A 31 5.41 -15.59 -22.56
N SER A 32 4.18 -15.70 -23.06
CA SER A 32 3.72 -15.63 -24.47
C SER A 32 4.68 -15.93 -25.63
N SER A 33 4.31 -16.93 -26.44
CA SER A 33 4.86 -17.25 -27.77
C SER A 33 4.13 -16.52 -28.92
N PRO A 34 4.84 -15.97 -29.92
CA PRO A 34 4.24 -15.45 -31.16
C PRO A 34 4.23 -16.45 -32.32
N HIS A 35 3.51 -16.03 -33.36
CA HIS A 35 3.00 -16.68 -34.56
C HIS A 35 4.02 -17.21 -35.61
N ASP A 36 3.42 -17.81 -36.65
CA ASP A 36 3.86 -18.12 -38.04
C ASP A 36 4.35 -19.56 -38.32
N SER A 37 4.02 -20.25 -39.43
CA SER A 37 3.28 -19.88 -40.64
C SER A 37 2.92 -21.11 -41.50
N SER A 38 1.93 -20.92 -42.38
CA SER A 38 1.77 -21.49 -43.73
C SER A 38 1.51 -23.00 -43.99
N GLY A 39 0.37 -23.27 -44.64
CA GLY A 39 0.10 -24.49 -45.41
C GLY A 39 -1.12 -24.32 -46.32
N THR A 40 -0.91 -24.02 -47.60
CA THR A 40 -1.96 -23.99 -48.65
C THR A 40 -2.32 -25.42 -49.09
N PRO A 41 -3.52 -25.69 -49.67
CA PRO A 41 -3.60 -25.68 -51.13
C PRO A 41 -4.95 -25.24 -51.75
N LYS A 42 -4.92 -25.20 -53.09
CA LYS A 42 -5.74 -24.50 -54.10
C LYS A 42 -7.18 -25.02 -54.36
N ARG A 43 -8.06 -24.04 -54.65
CA ARG A 43 -9.00 -23.88 -55.79
C ARG A 43 -10.10 -24.93 -56.05
N SER A 44 -11.37 -24.50 -55.92
CA SER A 44 -12.40 -24.73 -56.95
C SER A 44 -13.44 -23.60 -56.96
N VAL A 45 -13.77 -23.14 -58.16
CA VAL A 45 -14.75 -22.09 -58.46
C VAL A 45 -16.12 -22.72 -58.65
N LYS A 46 -17.14 -22.25 -57.94
CA LYS A 46 -18.55 -22.42 -58.34
C LYS A 46 -19.30 -21.10 -58.21
N LYS A 47 -19.88 -20.67 -59.33
CA LYS A 47 -20.77 -19.51 -59.50
C LYS A 47 -22.10 -19.80 -58.81
N GLY A 48 -22.68 -18.80 -58.15
CA GLY A 48 -24.09 -18.84 -57.75
C GLY A 48 -24.52 -17.68 -56.82
N ALA A 49 -25.41 -16.83 -57.35
CA ALA A 49 -26.27 -15.87 -56.65
C ALA A 49 -25.67 -14.55 -56.10
N LEU A 50 -26.05 -13.43 -56.75
CA LEU A 50 -26.45 -12.18 -56.10
C LEU A 50 -28.00 -12.13 -56.16
N PRO A 51 -28.74 -11.29 -55.41
CA PRO A 51 -28.38 -10.44 -54.26
C PRO A 51 -29.40 -10.58 -53.09
N ARG A 52 -29.03 -10.24 -51.85
CA ARG A 52 -30.01 -9.71 -50.88
C ARG A 52 -29.58 -8.31 -50.46
N CYS A 53 -30.30 -7.34 -51.01
CA CYS A 53 -30.17 -5.92 -50.71
C CYS A 53 -30.54 -5.70 -49.23
N SER A 54 -29.64 -5.06 -48.49
CA SER A 54 -29.90 -4.52 -47.15
C SER A 54 -31.00 -3.45 -47.19
N PRO A 55 -31.77 -3.25 -46.11
CA PRO A 55 -32.81 -2.23 -46.07
C PRO A 55 -32.24 -0.82 -46.30
N ASN A 56 -33.09 0.00 -46.91
CA ASN A 56 -32.78 1.22 -47.63
C ASN A 56 -32.18 2.32 -46.73
N LEU A 57 -30.98 2.82 -47.07
CA LEU A 57 -30.27 3.90 -46.38
C LEU A 57 -31.12 5.19 -46.24
N LEU A 58 -32.13 5.37 -47.10
CA LEU A 58 -33.06 6.50 -47.08
C LEU A 58 -34.05 6.45 -45.91
N GLU A 59 -34.38 5.27 -45.39
CA GLU A 59 -35.30 5.13 -44.24
C GLU A 59 -34.61 5.49 -42.92
N ILE A 60 -33.31 5.20 -42.80
CA ILE A 60 -32.49 5.55 -41.63
C ILE A 60 -32.23 7.06 -41.60
N LYS A 61 -31.99 7.69 -42.75
CA LYS A 61 -31.77 9.15 -42.88
C LYS A 61 -33.00 10.01 -42.54
N LYS A 62 -34.22 9.46 -42.67
CA LYS A 62 -35.47 10.20 -42.39
C LYS A 62 -35.82 10.31 -40.90
N LYS A 63 -35.15 9.59 -40.00
CA LYS A 63 -35.42 9.59 -38.55
C LYS A 63 -34.44 10.41 -37.70
N GLY A 64 -33.71 11.34 -38.30
CA GLY A 64 -32.75 12.22 -37.59
C GLY A 64 -33.32 13.59 -37.21
N LYS A 65 -34.58 13.70 -36.78
CA LYS A 65 -35.15 15.00 -36.35
C LYS A 65 -35.21 15.05 -34.83
N MET A 66 -34.10 15.49 -34.21
CA MET A 66 -34.05 15.79 -32.78
C MET A 66 -35.08 16.89 -32.48
N LYS A 67 -36.01 16.63 -31.56
CA LYS A 67 -36.91 17.67 -31.06
C LYS A 67 -36.07 18.66 -30.25
N LYS A 68 -36.18 19.95 -30.56
CA LYS A 68 -35.60 21.01 -29.72
C LYS A 68 -36.20 20.87 -28.31
N LEU A 69 -35.35 20.93 -27.29
CA LEU A 69 -35.80 20.92 -25.91
C LEU A 69 -36.57 22.21 -25.63
N SER A 70 -37.43 22.20 -24.62
CA SER A 70 -38.06 23.44 -24.18
C SER A 70 -36.98 24.33 -23.56
N GLN A 71 -37.13 25.64 -23.70
CA GLN A 71 -36.18 26.61 -23.16
C GLN A 71 -35.94 26.40 -21.65
N ALA A 72 -36.99 26.06 -20.89
CA ALA A 72 -36.88 25.73 -19.47
C ALA A 72 -36.03 24.45 -19.20
N ALA A 73 -36.14 23.43 -20.06
CA ALA A 73 -35.33 22.23 -19.93
C ALA A 73 -33.85 22.50 -20.30
N GLU A 74 -33.61 23.37 -21.29
CA GLU A 74 -32.27 23.81 -21.65
C GLU A 74 -31.61 24.60 -20.51
N GLU A 75 -32.31 25.58 -19.93
CA GLU A 75 -31.83 26.37 -18.79
C GLU A 75 -31.54 25.49 -17.55
N TYR A 76 -32.41 24.52 -17.25
CA TYR A 76 -32.19 23.57 -16.16
C TYR A 76 -30.93 22.71 -16.36
N LEU A 77 -30.70 22.23 -17.58
CA LEU A 77 -29.50 21.47 -17.92
C LEU A 77 -28.24 22.34 -17.88
N ILE A 78 -28.31 23.59 -18.34
CA ILE A 78 -27.19 24.54 -18.29
C ILE A 78 -26.81 24.83 -16.84
N THR A 79 -27.81 25.11 -15.99
CA THR A 79 -27.60 25.37 -14.55
C THR A 79 -27.01 24.14 -13.87
N GLY A 80 -27.58 22.96 -14.12
CA GLY A 80 -27.08 21.70 -13.56
C GLY A 80 -25.65 21.38 -14.02
N LEU A 81 -25.27 21.73 -15.25
CA LEU A 81 -23.89 21.55 -15.73
C LEU A 81 -22.91 22.57 -15.15
N GLN A 82 -23.37 23.79 -14.83
CA GLN A 82 -22.55 24.83 -14.19
C GLN A 82 -22.33 24.55 -12.69
N GLU A 83 -23.26 23.87 -12.03
CA GLU A 83 -23.13 23.46 -10.62
C GLU A 83 -22.24 22.22 -10.42
N LEU A 84 -21.92 21.49 -11.49
CA LEU A 84 -20.98 20.37 -11.43
C LEU A 84 -19.56 20.90 -11.35
N ASP A 85 -19.01 20.95 -10.14
CA ASP A 85 -17.60 21.24 -9.92
C ASP A 85 -16.74 20.04 -10.36
N LEU A 86 -16.29 20.06 -11.63
CA LEU A 86 -15.38 19.06 -12.19
C LEU A 86 -13.94 19.20 -11.64
N ASP A 87 -13.63 20.33 -11.01
CA ASP A 87 -12.37 20.62 -10.33
C ASP A 87 -12.45 20.29 -8.83
N SER A 88 -13.57 19.73 -8.35
CA SER A 88 -13.70 19.07 -7.04
C SER A 88 -12.92 17.76 -6.98
N GLU A 89 -11.71 17.75 -7.53
CA GLU A 89 -10.70 16.81 -7.12
C GLU A 89 -10.29 17.19 -5.70
N ALA A 90 -11.14 16.80 -4.74
CA ALA A 90 -10.86 16.90 -3.31
C ALA A 90 -9.45 16.36 -3.14
N LYS A 91 -8.51 17.26 -2.83
CA LYS A 91 -7.08 16.97 -2.86
C LYS A 91 -6.85 15.68 -2.11
N THR A 92 -6.49 14.63 -2.85
CA THR A 92 -6.33 13.31 -2.25
C THR A 92 -5.29 13.43 -1.15
N PRO A 93 -5.65 13.12 0.11
CA PRO A 93 -4.70 13.24 1.20
C PRO A 93 -3.52 12.32 0.88
N ALA A 94 -2.34 12.92 0.77
CA ALA A 94 -1.11 12.25 0.39
C ALA A 94 -0.11 12.39 1.53
N GLY A 95 0.63 11.31 1.80
CA GLY A 95 1.60 11.23 2.88
C GLY A 95 1.37 10.01 3.77
N THR A 96 2.37 9.68 4.58
CA THR A 96 2.30 8.60 5.55
C THR A 96 2.34 9.21 6.94
N GLY A 97 1.30 8.97 7.74
CA GLY A 97 1.28 9.37 9.14
C GLY A 97 2.17 8.44 9.98
N LEU A 98 2.89 9.01 10.94
CA LEU A 98 3.74 8.28 11.87
C LEU A 98 3.49 8.80 13.28
N VAL A 99 3.24 7.89 14.21
CA VAL A 99 3.03 8.21 15.63
C VAL A 99 4.11 7.49 16.42
N PHE A 100 4.82 8.24 17.25
CA PHE A 100 5.65 7.70 18.32
C PHE A 100 5.17 8.33 19.62
N ASP A 101 5.09 7.51 20.66
CA ASP A 101 4.83 7.98 22.01
C ASP A 101 5.99 7.55 22.90
N ASP A 102 6.68 8.52 23.47
CA ASP A 102 7.83 8.23 24.32
C ASP A 102 7.38 7.61 25.67
N GLN A 103 6.12 7.78 26.09
CA GLN A 103 5.57 7.12 27.29
C GLN A 103 5.54 5.59 27.15
N LEU A 104 5.43 5.07 25.92
CA LEU A 104 5.48 3.63 25.67
C LEU A 104 6.86 3.03 25.98
N ASN A 105 7.92 3.85 26.06
CA ASN A 105 9.26 3.41 26.45
C ASN A 105 9.43 3.30 27.97
N GLU A 106 8.48 3.75 28.78
CA GLU A 106 8.57 3.68 30.24
C GLU A 106 8.21 2.28 30.76
N PHE A 107 7.37 1.56 30.03
CA PHE A 107 6.90 0.23 30.41
C PHE A 107 7.94 -0.84 30.08
N HIS A 108 8.30 -1.61 31.11
CA HIS A 108 9.18 -2.77 30.99
C HIS A 108 8.88 -3.78 32.11
N CYS A 109 9.30 -5.03 31.91
CA CYS A 109 9.19 -6.04 32.94
C CYS A 109 10.16 -5.75 34.10
N LEU A 110 9.64 -5.57 35.32
CA LEU A 110 10.44 -5.22 36.50
C LEU A 110 11.15 -6.42 37.15
N TRP A 111 10.82 -7.65 36.74
CA TRP A 111 11.28 -8.88 37.39
C TRP A 111 12.03 -9.83 36.45
N ASP A 112 12.07 -9.54 35.15
CA ASP A 112 12.83 -10.29 34.15
C ASP A 112 13.47 -9.34 33.14
N ASP A 113 14.78 -9.12 33.31
CA ASP A 113 15.59 -8.28 32.42
C ASP A 113 15.76 -8.88 31.01
N SER A 114 15.44 -10.17 30.83
CA SER A 114 15.49 -10.86 29.53
C SER A 114 14.12 -10.94 28.86
N PHE A 115 13.11 -10.24 29.39
CA PHE A 115 11.78 -10.24 28.82
C PHE A 115 11.79 -9.64 27.40
N PRO A 116 11.20 -10.31 26.40
CA PRO A 116 11.31 -9.87 25.01
C PRO A 116 10.51 -8.60 24.70
N GLU A 117 9.55 -8.21 25.53
CA GLU A 117 8.74 -7.00 25.37
C GLU A 117 9.34 -5.88 26.23
N GLY A 118 10.11 -5.01 25.59
CA GLY A 118 10.79 -3.91 26.28
C GLY A 118 11.00 -2.68 25.39
N PRO A 119 11.45 -1.57 25.98
CA PRO A 119 11.61 -0.27 25.31
C PRO A 119 12.54 -0.33 24.09
N GLU A 120 13.52 -1.24 24.13
CA GLU A 120 14.48 -1.48 23.06
C GLU A 120 13.80 -1.80 21.73
N ARG A 121 12.61 -2.42 21.76
CA ARG A 121 11.85 -2.72 20.54
C ARG A 121 11.46 -1.45 19.79
N LEU A 122 10.95 -0.46 20.50
CA LEU A 122 10.52 0.81 19.90
C LEU A 122 11.73 1.66 19.51
N HIS A 123 12.77 1.68 20.34
CA HIS A 123 14.03 2.36 20.01
C HIS A 123 14.68 1.80 18.74
N ALA A 124 14.78 0.48 18.60
CA ALA A 124 15.35 -0.15 17.41
C ALA A 124 14.57 0.21 16.13
N ILE A 125 13.23 0.23 16.21
CA ILE A 125 12.38 0.63 15.07
C ILE A 125 12.62 2.12 14.73
N LYS A 126 12.63 3.00 15.73
CA LYS A 126 12.85 4.45 15.53
C LYS A 126 14.24 4.72 14.94
N GLU A 127 15.28 4.08 15.46
CA GLU A 127 16.65 4.20 14.96
C GLU A 127 16.77 3.72 13.52
N GLN A 128 16.20 2.55 13.19
CA GLN A 128 16.22 2.05 11.81
C GLN A 128 15.50 3.02 10.85
N LEU A 129 14.37 3.60 11.26
CA LEU A 129 13.64 4.58 10.44
C LEU A 129 14.43 5.87 10.22
N ILE A 130 15.25 6.29 11.19
CA ILE A 130 16.17 7.43 11.06
C ILE A 130 17.30 7.08 10.10
N GLN A 131 17.94 5.91 10.27
CA GLN A 131 19.06 5.47 9.42
C GLN A 131 18.68 5.38 7.94
N GLU A 132 17.46 4.94 7.64
CA GLU A 132 16.92 4.84 6.29
C GLU A 132 16.34 6.18 5.76
N GLY A 133 16.36 7.25 6.55
CA GLY A 133 15.80 8.56 6.18
C GLY A 133 14.29 8.53 5.93
N LEU A 134 13.57 7.58 6.53
CA LEU A 134 12.13 7.42 6.38
C LEU A 134 11.36 8.35 7.32
N LEU A 135 11.94 8.66 8.49
CA LEU A 135 11.30 9.50 9.50
C LEU A 135 10.96 10.89 8.93
N ASP A 136 11.89 11.52 8.20
CA ASP A 136 11.72 12.85 7.60
C ASP A 136 10.69 12.90 6.46
N ARG A 137 10.30 11.74 5.93
CA ARG A 137 9.31 11.63 4.84
C ARG A 137 7.88 11.48 5.37
N CYS A 138 7.73 11.16 6.65
CA CYS A 138 6.45 10.92 7.29
C CYS A 138 5.92 12.19 7.96
N VAL A 139 4.59 12.27 8.07
CA VAL A 139 3.91 13.31 8.85
C VAL A 139 3.81 12.80 10.28
N SER A 140 4.48 13.46 11.23
CA SER A 140 4.44 13.08 12.63
C SER A 140 3.13 13.53 13.29
N PHE A 141 2.52 12.64 14.08
CA PHE A 141 1.34 12.91 14.88
C PHE A 141 1.59 12.58 16.35
N HIS A 142 0.94 13.33 17.23
CA HIS A 142 0.93 13.02 18.65
C HIS A 142 -0.03 11.88 18.95
N ALA A 143 0.40 10.96 19.82
CA ALA A 143 -0.49 9.96 20.38
C ALA A 143 -1.55 10.62 21.28
N ARG A 144 -2.69 9.94 21.39
CA ARG A 144 -3.75 10.29 22.34
C ARG A 144 -4.15 9.03 23.12
N PHE A 145 -4.63 9.22 24.33
CA PHE A 145 -5.25 8.14 25.07
C PHE A 145 -6.56 7.70 24.39
N ALA A 146 -6.85 6.41 24.48
CA ALA A 146 -8.15 5.87 24.13
C ALA A 146 -9.16 6.24 25.23
N GLU A 147 -10.34 6.68 24.84
CA GLU A 147 -11.43 6.97 25.78
C GLU A 147 -12.02 5.67 26.32
N LYS A 148 -12.62 5.72 27.52
CA LYS A 148 -13.20 4.54 28.16
C LYS A 148 -14.30 3.93 27.30
N GLU A 149 -15.10 4.79 26.66
CA GLU A 149 -16.15 4.44 25.72
C GLU A 149 -15.60 3.72 24.48
N GLU A 150 -14.42 4.11 23.99
CA GLU A 150 -13.75 3.46 22.85
C GLU A 150 -13.24 2.07 23.23
N LEU A 151 -12.68 1.90 24.43
CA LEU A 151 -12.24 0.61 24.95
C LEU A 151 -13.41 -0.36 25.15
N MET A 152 -14.57 0.15 25.60
CA MET A 152 -15.79 -0.63 25.79
C MET A 152 -16.39 -1.20 24.49
N LEU A 153 -15.93 -0.74 23.32
CA LEU A 153 -16.35 -1.32 22.03
C LEU A 153 -15.88 -2.78 21.86
N VAL A 154 -14.79 -3.17 22.53
CA VAL A 154 -14.16 -4.49 22.39
C VAL A 154 -13.84 -5.18 23.73
N HIS A 155 -13.87 -4.46 24.85
CA HIS A 155 -13.62 -4.98 26.19
C HIS A 155 -14.83 -4.81 27.12
N SER A 156 -14.95 -5.70 28.13
CA SER A 156 -15.94 -5.54 29.20
C SER A 156 -15.53 -4.45 30.19
N LEU A 157 -16.51 -3.81 30.82
CA LEU A 157 -16.25 -2.77 31.83
C LEU A 157 -15.42 -3.30 33.01
N GLU A 158 -15.74 -4.52 33.48
CA GLU A 158 -15.01 -5.18 34.57
C GLU A 158 -13.51 -5.35 34.27
N TYR A 159 -13.15 -5.64 33.02
CA TYR A 159 -11.75 -5.78 32.61
C TYR A 159 -11.04 -4.42 32.54
N ILE A 160 -11.72 -3.40 32.00
CA ILE A 160 -11.16 -2.05 31.92
C ILE A 160 -10.89 -1.51 33.33
N ASP A 161 -11.86 -1.62 34.25
CA ASP A 161 -11.71 -1.18 35.64
C ASP A 161 -10.57 -1.93 36.36
N LEU A 162 -10.37 -3.21 36.05
CA LEU A 162 -9.25 -3.99 36.60
C LEU A 162 -7.90 -3.45 36.10
N MET A 163 -7.75 -3.24 34.78
CA MET A 163 -6.49 -2.72 34.20
C MET A 163 -6.21 -1.26 34.60
N GLU A 164 -7.24 -0.47 34.86
CA GLU A 164 -7.09 0.90 35.37
C GLU A 164 -6.54 0.93 36.82
N SER A 165 -6.67 -0.17 37.56
CA SER A 165 -6.21 -0.28 38.96
C SER A 165 -4.77 -0.77 39.14
N THR A 166 -4.09 -1.17 38.06
CA THR A 166 -2.72 -1.69 38.06
C THR A 166 -1.70 -0.59 37.79
#